data_AF-A0A3B9ATE8-F1
#
_entry.id   AF-A0A3B9ATE8-F1
#
_cell.length_a   1.000
_cell.length_b   1.000
_cell.length_c   1.000
_cell.angle_alpha   90.00
_cell.angle_beta   90.00
_cell.angle_gamma   90.00
#
_symmetry.space_group_name_H-M   'P 1'
#
loop_
_entity.id
_entity.type
_entity.pdbx_description
1 polymer ?
#
loop_
_entity_poly.entity_id
_entity_poly.type
_entity_poly.pdbx_seq_one_letter_code
_entity_poly.pdbx_strand_id
1 'polypeptide(L)'
;MPLENLVDRETPISELFGQVEADILEQQMIKAADTKQRIDIIEAFFMKMLIEKNTISNIVKSTVDVLLKSNGTTPINDILIDDISKRRQLERNFRKQIGISPKQLSKAIRLQATLNLLLNKKSETLTDIAYESAYFDQNHFIKDFKDLVGVTPKEYLGNEHMTLSALFYK
;
A
#
# COMPACT_ATOMS: atom_id res chain seq x y z
N MET A 1 -2.43 -16.56 10.35
CA MET A 1 -2.21 -15.45 11.32
C MET A 1 -3.01 -14.22 10.88
N PRO A 2 -3.54 -13.36 11.77
CA PRO A 2 -4.09 -12.06 11.38
C PRO A 2 -3.04 -11.19 10.69
N LEU A 3 -3.39 -10.53 9.58
CA LEU A 3 -2.43 -9.69 8.83
C LEU A 3 -1.92 -8.50 9.64
N GLU A 4 -2.69 -8.00 10.62
CA GLU A 4 -2.25 -6.94 11.54
C GLU A 4 -0.96 -7.32 12.31
N ASN A 5 -0.69 -8.61 12.49
CA ASN A 5 0.54 -9.09 13.15
C ASN A 5 1.76 -9.11 12.22
N LEU A 6 1.57 -8.91 10.91
CA LEU A 6 2.65 -8.84 9.91
C LEU A 6 3.09 -7.42 9.60
N VAL A 7 2.31 -6.42 10.01
CA VAL A 7 2.58 -5.02 9.67
C VAL A 7 3.90 -4.60 10.31
N ASP A 8 4.79 -4.03 9.47
CA ASP A 8 6.12 -3.54 9.85
C ASP A 8 7.00 -4.59 10.57
N ARG A 9 6.87 -5.86 10.19
CA ARG A 9 7.67 -6.96 10.74
C ARG A 9 8.25 -7.86 9.66
N GLU A 10 9.55 -8.14 9.78
CA GLU A 10 10.19 -9.23 9.04
C GLU A 10 9.67 -10.55 9.59
N THR A 11 8.92 -11.29 8.76
CA THR A 11 8.31 -12.56 9.16
C THR A 11 8.90 -13.68 8.29
N PRO A 12 9.43 -14.77 8.87
CA PRO A 12 9.90 -15.92 8.11
C PRO A 12 8.79 -16.49 7.23
N ILE A 13 9.14 -16.83 5.99
CA ILE A 13 8.16 -17.33 5.01
C ILE A 13 7.54 -18.66 5.44
N SER A 14 8.24 -19.45 6.24
CA SER A 14 7.76 -20.69 6.85
C SER A 14 6.63 -20.46 7.87
N GLU A 15 6.60 -19.31 8.55
CA GLU A 15 5.50 -18.96 9.45
C GLU A 15 4.21 -18.61 8.69
N LEU A 16 4.33 -18.19 7.43
CA LEU A 16 3.20 -17.81 6.59
C LEU A 16 2.62 -18.99 5.80
N PHE A 17 3.50 -19.79 5.21
CA PHE A 17 3.13 -20.77 4.19
C PHE A 17 3.50 -22.20 4.53
N GLY A 18 4.12 -22.43 5.69
CA GLY A 18 4.60 -23.74 6.12
C GLY A 18 6.06 -23.98 5.75
N GLN A 19 6.71 -24.86 6.51
CA GLN A 19 8.14 -25.14 6.36
C GLN A 19 8.46 -25.76 5.00
N VAL A 20 7.61 -26.67 4.50
CA VAL A 20 7.86 -27.39 3.25
C VAL A 20 7.85 -26.44 2.05
N GLU A 21 6.83 -25.59 1.95
CA GLU A 21 6.68 -24.59 0.92
C GLU A 21 7.82 -23.56 0.96
N ALA A 22 8.22 -23.14 2.16
CA ALA A 22 9.35 -22.25 2.38
C ALA A 22 10.67 -22.84 1.87
N ASP A 23 10.98 -24.09 2.24
CA ASP A 23 12.21 -24.77 1.85
C ASP A 23 12.28 -24.93 0.32
N ILE A 24 11.16 -25.29 -0.32
CA ILE A 24 11.09 -25.41 -1.78
C ILE A 24 11.40 -24.07 -2.45
N LEU A 25 10.77 -22.99 -1.97
CA LEU A 25 10.96 -21.65 -2.53
C LEU A 25 12.40 -21.17 -2.34
N GLU A 26 12.98 -21.37 -1.15
CA GLU A 26 14.37 -21.00 -0.86
C GLU A 26 15.35 -21.74 -1.77
N GLN A 27 15.16 -23.05 -1.96
CA GLN A 27 15.99 -23.84 -2.86
C GLN A 27 15.91 -23.39 -4.32
N GLN A 28 14.72 -22.98 -4.79
CA GLN A 28 14.55 -22.42 -6.12
C GLN A 28 15.25 -21.06 -6.25
N MET A 29 15.14 -20.20 -5.24
CA MET A 29 15.77 -18.88 -5.21
C MET A 29 17.30 -18.95 -5.22
N ILE A 30 17.89 -19.89 -4.48
CA ILE A 30 19.35 -20.12 -4.45
C ILE A 30 19.86 -20.56 -5.83
N LYS A 31 19.08 -21.40 -6.54
CA LYS A 31 19.46 -21.94 -7.86
C LYS A 31 19.19 -20.98 -9.02
N ALA A 32 18.51 -19.87 -8.77
CA ALA A 32 18.20 -18.89 -9.79
C ALA A 32 19.48 -18.22 -10.33
N ALA A 33 19.64 -18.24 -11.65
CA ALA A 33 20.80 -17.72 -12.35
C ALA A 33 20.90 -16.19 -12.26
N ASP A 34 19.76 -15.49 -12.22
CA ASP A 34 19.70 -14.04 -12.19
C ASP A 34 18.45 -13.50 -11.47
N THR A 35 18.37 -12.18 -11.34
CA THR A 35 17.24 -11.48 -10.71
C THR A 35 15.93 -11.72 -11.44
N LYS A 36 15.94 -11.88 -12.77
CA LYS A 36 14.71 -12.09 -13.54
C LYS A 36 14.11 -13.46 -13.21
N GLN A 37 14.93 -14.50 -13.14
CA GLN A 37 14.49 -15.82 -12.74
C GLN A 37 13.98 -15.85 -11.29
N ARG A 38 14.59 -15.09 -10.37
CA ARG A 38 14.07 -14.94 -9.00
C ARG A 38 12.67 -14.33 -8.96
N ILE A 39 12.43 -13.30 -9.78
CA ILE A 39 11.10 -12.68 -9.92
C ILE A 39 10.10 -13.73 -10.43
N ASP A 40 10.44 -14.46 -11.49
CA ASP A 40 9.54 -15.45 -12.09
C ASP A 40 9.18 -16.58 -11.10
N ILE A 41 10.13 -17.02 -10.27
CA ILE A 41 9.91 -18.02 -9.21
C ILE A 41 8.92 -17.50 -8.16
N ILE A 42 9.12 -16.27 -7.67
CA ILE A 42 8.24 -15.66 -6.66
C ILE A 42 6.83 -15.44 -7.23
N GLU A 43 6.72 -14.98 -8.47
CA GLU A 43 5.43 -14.79 -9.14
C GLU A 43 4.68 -16.12 -9.28
N ALA A 44 5.35 -17.18 -9.73
CA ALA A 44 4.74 -18.50 -9.85
C ALA A 44 4.27 -19.05 -8.49
N PHE A 45 5.08 -18.85 -7.44
CA PHE A 45 4.73 -19.21 -6.08
C PHE A 45 3.45 -18.50 -5.63
N PHE A 46 3.37 -17.17 -5.73
CA PHE A 46 2.19 -16.42 -5.31
C PHE A 46 0.96 -16.67 -6.19
N MET A 47 1.13 -16.90 -7.49
CA MET A 47 0.03 -17.24 -8.40
C MET A 47 -0.64 -18.56 -8.01
N LYS A 48 0.14 -19.56 -7.59
CA LYS A 48 -0.41 -20.82 -7.06
C LYS A 48 -1.30 -20.56 -5.82
N MET A 49 -0.89 -19.63 -4.97
CA MET A 49 -1.62 -19.29 -3.75
C MET A 49 -2.88 -18.46 -4.00
N LEU A 50 -2.90 -17.63 -5.03
CA LEU A 50 -4.07 -16.84 -5.44
C LEU A 50 -5.24 -17.72 -5.92
N ILE A 51 -4.96 -18.95 -6.34
CA ILE A 51 -5.97 -19.90 -6.82
C ILE A 51 -6.77 -20.52 -5.65
N GLU A 52 -6.24 -20.47 -4.42
CA GLU A 52 -6.93 -20.95 -3.22
C GLU A 52 -7.87 -19.86 -2.67
N LYS A 53 -9.18 -20.07 -2.86
CA LYS A 53 -10.23 -19.10 -2.58
C LYS A 53 -10.36 -18.75 -1.09
N ASN A 54 -9.71 -17.66 -0.66
CA ASN A 54 -10.18 -16.87 0.46
C ASN A 54 -11.04 -15.71 -0.05
N THR A 55 -12.33 -15.71 0.28
CA THR A 55 -13.27 -14.66 -0.13
C THR A 55 -13.00 -13.39 0.67
N ILE A 56 -12.43 -12.38 0.02
CA ILE A 56 -12.42 -11.00 0.54
C ILE A 56 -13.87 -10.58 0.77
N SER A 57 -14.14 -9.96 1.91
CA SER A 57 -15.48 -9.47 2.23
C SER A 57 -15.87 -8.40 1.19
N ASN A 58 -17.09 -8.46 0.65
CA ASN A 58 -17.55 -7.50 -0.34
C ASN A 58 -17.40 -6.04 0.11
N ILE A 59 -17.59 -5.77 1.41
CA ILE A 59 -17.41 -4.42 1.98
C ILE A 59 -15.95 -3.96 1.96
N VAL A 60 -15.00 -4.88 2.13
CA VAL A 60 -13.56 -4.58 2.03
C VAL A 60 -13.22 -4.29 0.57
N LYS A 61 -13.63 -5.19 -0.33
CA LYS A 61 -13.40 -5.04 -1.77
C LYS A 61 -13.95 -3.72 -2.31
N SER A 62 -15.23 -3.43 -2.06
CA SER A 62 -15.86 -2.19 -2.56
C SER A 62 -15.20 -0.94 -2.00
N THR A 63 -14.75 -0.97 -0.73
CA THR A 63 -14.03 0.14 -0.12
C THR A 63 -12.68 0.36 -0.80
N VAL A 64 -11.92 -0.73 -1.05
CA VAL A 64 -10.65 -0.65 -1.78
C VAL A 64 -10.88 -0.09 -3.19
N ASP A 65 -11.88 -0.57 -3.91
CA ASP A 65 -12.21 -0.10 -5.27
C ASP A 65 -12.51 1.40 -5.30
N VAL A 66 -13.30 1.90 -4.33
CA VAL A 66 -13.62 3.34 -4.20
C VAL A 66 -12.37 4.15 -3.85
N LEU A 67 -11.54 3.67 -2.92
CA LEU A 67 -10.31 4.36 -2.55
C LEU A 67 -9.33 4.43 -3.72
N LEU A 68 -9.14 3.35 -4.48
CA LEU A 68 -8.28 3.36 -5.66
C LEU A 68 -8.81 4.31 -6.74
N LYS A 69 -10.12 4.26 -7.04
CA LYS A 69 -10.75 5.12 -8.06
C LYS A 69 -10.69 6.61 -7.70
N SER A 70 -10.71 6.94 -6.42
CA SER A 70 -10.68 8.31 -5.92
C SER A 70 -9.27 8.81 -5.56
N ASN A 71 -8.21 8.03 -5.83
CA ASN A 71 -6.85 8.34 -5.36
C ASN A 71 -6.80 8.60 -3.84
N GLY A 72 -7.59 7.84 -3.07
CA GLY A 72 -7.63 7.91 -1.61
C GLY A 72 -8.31 9.16 -1.05
N THR A 73 -8.94 10.01 -1.88
CA THR A 73 -9.53 11.30 -1.47
C THR A 73 -10.93 11.17 -0.89
N THR A 74 -11.67 10.11 -1.20
CA THR A 74 -13.03 9.91 -0.65
C THR A 74 -12.98 9.62 0.86
N PRO A 75 -13.69 10.39 1.70
CA PRO A 75 -13.79 10.12 3.13
C PRO A 75 -14.43 8.75 3.41
N ILE A 76 -13.89 8.02 4.39
CA ILE A 76 -14.42 6.68 4.74
C ILE A 76 -15.90 6.70 5.14
N ASN A 77 -16.38 7.81 5.72
CA ASN A 77 -17.80 7.97 6.05
C ASN A 77 -18.69 8.00 4.80
N ASP A 78 -18.18 8.56 3.70
CA ASP A 78 -18.89 8.71 2.43
C ASP A 78 -18.84 7.42 1.60
N ILE A 79 -18.04 6.43 2.02
CA ILE A 79 -18.05 5.08 1.43
C ILE A 79 -19.16 4.23 2.07
N LEU A 80 -19.56 4.55 3.30
CA LEU A 80 -20.52 3.80 4.11
C LEU A 80 -21.91 4.46 4.14
N ILE A 81 -22.28 5.18 3.09
CA ILE A 81 -23.44 6.10 2.99
C ILE A 81 -24.73 5.54 3.62
N ASP A 82 -24.99 4.24 3.45
CA ASP A 82 -26.25 3.62 3.87
C ASP A 82 -26.24 3.01 5.28
N ASP A 83 -25.09 2.91 5.96
CA ASP A 83 -25.05 2.25 7.28
C ASP A 83 -23.77 2.55 8.09
N ILE A 84 -23.83 3.61 8.89
CA ILE A 84 -22.75 3.99 9.82
C ILE A 84 -22.44 2.86 10.83
N SER A 85 -23.39 1.97 11.11
CA SER A 85 -23.18 0.84 12.04
C SER A 85 -22.18 -0.18 11.48
N LYS A 86 -22.01 -0.25 10.16
CA LYS A 86 -21.01 -1.11 9.49
C LYS A 86 -19.59 -0.60 9.62
N ARG A 87 -19.33 0.61 10.14
CA ARG A 87 -17.96 1.13 10.29
C ARG A 87 -17.08 0.24 11.15
N ARG A 88 -17.58 -0.23 12.30
CA ARG A 88 -16.81 -1.15 13.18
C ARG A 88 -16.57 -2.49 12.49
N GLN A 89 -17.52 -2.96 11.69
CA GLN A 89 -17.35 -4.19 10.90
C GLN A 89 -16.31 -4.00 9.80
N LEU A 90 -16.33 -2.86 9.10
CA LEU A 90 -15.35 -2.51 8.09
C LEU A 90 -13.94 -2.49 8.69
N GLU A 91 -13.72 -1.76 9.78
CA GLU A 91 -12.43 -1.67 10.48
C GLU A 91 -11.90 -3.06 10.87
N ARG A 92 -12.76 -3.89 11.46
CA ARG A 92 -12.39 -5.26 11.85
C ARG A 92 -12.03 -6.12 10.64
N ASN A 93 -12.82 -6.05 9.56
CA ASN A 93 -12.56 -6.81 8.35
C ASN A 93 -11.27 -6.33 7.66
N PHE A 94 -11.01 -5.02 7.65
CA PHE A 94 -9.78 -4.43 7.12
C PHE A 94 -8.55 -4.90 7.90
N ARG A 95 -8.55 -4.84 9.23
CA ARG A 95 -7.44 -5.38 10.04
C ARG A 95 -7.21 -6.87 9.79
N LYS A 96 -8.30 -7.65 9.65
CA LYS A 96 -8.20 -9.09 9.38
C LYS A 96 -7.69 -9.42 7.98
N GLN A 97 -8.17 -8.71 6.95
CA GLN A 97 -8.00 -9.06 5.53
C GLN A 97 -6.98 -8.20 4.78
N ILE A 98 -6.63 -7.02 5.29
CA ILE A 98 -5.65 -6.09 4.73
C ILE A 98 -4.51 -5.81 5.72
N GLY A 99 -4.75 -5.93 7.03
CA GLY A 99 -3.75 -5.70 8.08
C GLY A 99 -3.74 -4.28 8.64
N ILE A 100 -4.30 -3.30 7.91
CA ILE A 100 -4.37 -1.89 8.30
C ILE A 100 -5.81 -1.37 8.26
N SER A 101 -6.07 -0.22 8.87
CA SER A 101 -7.39 0.44 8.79
C SER A 101 -7.68 1.01 7.37
N PRO A 102 -8.96 1.18 6.99
CA PRO A 102 -9.33 1.85 5.73
C PRO A 102 -8.71 3.25 5.60
N LYS A 103 -8.59 3.97 6.73
CA LYS A 103 -7.98 5.31 6.77
C LYS A 103 -6.49 5.28 6.46
N GLN A 104 -5.76 4.29 6.97
CA GLN A 104 -4.34 4.12 6.64
C GLN A 104 -4.16 3.79 5.17
N LEU A 105 -4.99 2.92 4.59
CA LEU A 105 -4.94 2.61 3.17
C LEU A 105 -5.26 3.84 2.31
N SER A 106 -6.30 4.60 2.65
CA SER A 106 -6.64 5.88 1.99
C SER A 106 -5.46 6.85 2.00
N LYS A 107 -4.77 6.99 3.15
CA LYS A 107 -3.59 7.84 3.29
C LYS A 107 -2.44 7.38 2.39
N ALA A 108 -2.19 6.07 2.30
CA ALA A 108 -1.15 5.50 1.44
C ALA A 108 -1.45 5.70 -0.06
N ILE A 109 -2.69 5.41 -0.50
CA ILE A 109 -3.11 5.61 -1.89
C ILE A 109 -3.02 7.10 -2.27
N ARG A 110 -3.51 7.99 -1.41
CA ARG A 110 -3.42 9.44 -1.62
C ARG A 110 -1.99 9.89 -1.76
N LEU A 111 -1.10 9.47 -0.84
CA LEU A 111 0.32 9.79 -0.92
C LEU A 111 0.95 9.30 -2.23
N GLN A 112 0.61 8.09 -2.68
CA GLN A 112 1.11 7.55 -3.94
C GLN A 112 0.68 8.42 -5.14
N ALA A 113 -0.57 8.87 -5.17
CA ALA A 113 -1.05 9.81 -6.18
C ALA A 113 -0.37 11.18 -6.07
N THR A 114 -0.13 11.68 -4.85
CA THR A 114 0.59 12.94 -4.63
C THR A 114 2.06 12.86 -5.04
N LEU A 115 2.73 11.73 -4.81
CA LEU A 115 4.09 11.48 -5.28
C LEU A 115 4.17 11.51 -6.80
N ASN A 116 3.19 10.93 -7.50
CA ASN A 116 3.08 11.02 -8.95
C ASN A 116 3.01 12.47 -9.43
N LEU A 117 2.19 13.31 -8.78
CA LEU A 117 2.10 14.74 -9.12
C LEU A 117 3.42 15.46 -8.84
N LEU A 118 3.99 15.25 -7.65
CA LEU A 118 5.23 15.87 -7.19
C LEU A 118 6.41 15.59 -8.12
N LEU A 119 6.52 14.36 -8.62
CA LEU A 119 7.65 13.93 -9.47
C LEU A 119 7.48 14.33 -10.94
N ASN A 120 6.25 14.46 -11.42
CA ASN A 120 5.97 14.75 -12.83
C ASN A 120 5.69 16.23 -13.12
N LYS A 121 5.33 17.03 -12.12
CA LYS A 121 5.00 18.46 -12.28
C LYS A 121 6.09 19.37 -11.71
N LYS A 122 7.10 19.67 -12.54
CA LYS A 122 8.28 20.47 -12.16
C LYS A 122 8.01 21.92 -11.69
N SER A 123 6.81 22.46 -11.90
CA SER A 123 6.52 23.90 -11.69
C SER A 123 5.45 24.18 -10.63
N GLU A 124 4.95 23.19 -9.91
CA GLU A 124 3.93 23.39 -8.87
C GLU A 124 4.56 23.52 -7.47
N THR A 125 3.95 24.34 -6.60
CA THR A 125 4.40 24.45 -5.22
C THR A 125 3.88 23.29 -4.38
N LEU A 126 4.51 23.00 -3.23
CA LEU A 126 4.01 21.97 -2.30
C LEU A 126 2.59 22.28 -1.81
N THR A 127 2.19 23.55 -1.79
CA THR A 127 0.85 23.99 -1.43
C THR A 127 -0.16 23.61 -2.51
N ASP A 128 0.17 23.85 -3.77
CA ASP A 128 -0.71 23.51 -4.90
C ASP A 128 -0.91 21.99 -4.98
N ILE A 129 0.18 21.24 -4.85
CA ILE A 129 0.16 19.77 -4.83
C ILE A 129 -0.68 19.23 -3.67
N ALA A 130 -0.60 19.86 -2.50
CA ALA A 130 -1.42 19.49 -1.35
C ALA A 130 -2.92 19.69 -1.65
N TYR A 131 -3.30 20.82 -2.23
CA TYR A 131 -4.69 21.10 -2.59
C TYR A 131 -5.23 20.18 -3.69
N GLU A 132 -4.46 19.95 -4.76
CA GLU A 132 -4.85 19.04 -5.84
C GLU A 132 -5.00 17.59 -5.33
N SER A 133 -4.24 17.22 -4.30
CA SER A 133 -4.31 15.92 -3.65
C SER A 133 -5.34 15.84 -2.52
N ALA A 134 -6.22 16.84 -2.37
CA ALA A 134 -7.26 16.92 -1.34
C ALA A 134 -6.72 16.86 0.11
N TYR A 135 -5.51 17.39 0.35
CA TYR A 135 -5.08 17.75 1.69
C TYR A 135 -5.72 19.08 2.10
N PHE A 136 -5.90 19.24 3.41
CA PHE A 136 -6.47 20.47 3.97
C PHE A 136 -5.53 21.67 3.78
N ASP A 137 -4.25 21.45 4.00
CA ASP A 137 -3.17 22.42 3.81
C ASP A 137 -1.82 21.70 3.59
N GLN A 138 -0.78 22.48 3.33
CA GLN A 138 0.59 21.98 3.17
C GLN A 138 1.11 21.25 4.43
N ASN A 139 0.73 21.67 5.63
CA ASN A 139 1.19 21.06 6.88
C ASN A 139 0.62 19.65 7.07
N HIS A 140 -0.67 19.46 6.73
CA HIS A 140 -1.32 18.15 6.72
C HIS A 140 -0.64 17.23 5.71
N PHE A 141 -0.32 17.73 4.51
CA PHE A 141 0.45 16.96 3.52
C PHE A 141 1.83 16.55 4.06
N ILE A 142 2.62 17.50 4.56
CA ILE A 142 3.98 17.22 5.07
C ILE A 142 3.94 16.21 6.22
N LYS A 143 2.97 16.34 7.14
CA LYS A 143 2.78 15.40 8.23
C LYS A 143 2.47 14.00 7.70
N ASP A 144 1.50 13.89 6.79
CA ASP A 144 1.12 12.61 6.22
C ASP A 144 2.25 11.95 5.42
N PHE A 145 3.02 12.76 4.69
CA PHE A 145 4.20 12.32 3.96
C PHE A 145 5.27 11.80 4.91
N LYS A 146 5.61 12.56 5.97
CA LYS A 146 6.62 12.15 6.95
C LYS A 146 6.21 10.89 7.71
N ASP A 147 4.94 10.76 8.07
CA ASP A 147 4.42 9.57 8.75
C ASP A 147 4.58 8.28 7.92
N LEU A 148 4.55 8.38 6.58
CA LEU A 148 4.62 7.22 5.68
C LEU A 148 5.99 7.00 5.04
N VAL A 149 6.70 8.08 4.70
CA VAL A 149 8.01 8.04 4.01
C VAL A 149 9.18 8.18 4.99
N GLY A 150 8.93 8.67 6.20
CA GLY A 150 9.93 8.91 7.24
C GLY A 150 10.67 10.24 7.14
N VAL A 151 10.60 10.93 6.01
CA VAL A 151 11.24 12.23 5.73
C VAL A 151 10.23 13.24 5.20
N THR A 152 10.58 14.52 5.12
CA THR A 152 9.73 15.54 4.51
C THR A 152 9.78 15.51 2.97
N PRO A 153 8.77 16.06 2.26
CA PRO A 153 8.80 16.15 0.79
C PRO A 153 10.04 16.88 0.24
N LYS A 154 10.53 17.91 0.96
CA LYS A 154 11.70 18.70 0.54
C LYS A 154 13.00 17.90 0.68
N GLU A 155 13.17 17.17 1.78
CA GLU A 155 14.32 16.27 1.97
C GLU A 155 14.32 15.16 0.93
N TYR A 156 13.14 14.61 0.65
CA TYR A 156 12.95 13.58 -0.37
C TYR A 156 13.36 14.04 -1.77
N LEU A 157 12.91 15.23 -2.20
CA LEU A 157 13.27 15.80 -3.50
C LEU A 157 14.74 16.24 -3.61
N GLY A 158 15.37 16.55 -2.47
CA GLY A 158 16.78 16.95 -2.42
C GLY A 158 17.76 15.78 -2.46
N ASN A 159 17.29 14.53 -2.42
CA ASN A 159 18.14 13.35 -2.31
C ASN A 159 17.99 12.43 -3.53
N GLU A 160 18.99 12.45 -4.43
CA GLU A 160 19.00 11.63 -5.66
C GLU A 160 18.89 10.11 -5.39
N HIS A 161 19.37 9.62 -4.24
CA HIS A 161 19.27 8.22 -3.85
C HIS A 161 17.86 7.81 -3.40
N MET A 162 17.05 8.76 -2.92
CA MET A 162 15.65 8.51 -2.52
C MET A 162 14.68 8.52 -3.70
N THR A 163 15.09 9.10 -4.84
CA THR A 163 14.34 9.13 -6.10
C THR A 163 14.30 7.80 -6.87
N LEU A 164 14.77 6.67 -6.31
CA LEU A 164 14.49 5.34 -6.87
C LEU A 164 12.99 5.09 -7.06
N SER A 165 12.16 5.70 -6.20
CA SER A 165 10.71 5.76 -6.37
C SER A 165 10.26 6.33 -7.72
N ALA A 166 10.97 7.31 -8.28
CA ALA A 166 10.64 7.94 -9.55
C ALA A 166 10.75 6.98 -10.73
N LEU A 167 11.45 5.85 -10.58
CA LEU A 167 11.46 4.78 -11.59
C LEU A 167 10.11 4.04 -11.68
N PHE A 168 9.30 4.04 -10.61
CA PHE A 168 7.97 3.42 -10.58
C PHE A 168 6.84 4.37 -11.03
N TYR A 169 7.15 5.64 -11.27
CA TYR A 169 6.17 6.72 -11.51
C TYR A 169 6.39 7.43 -12.86
N LYS A 170 7.19 6.83 -13.75
CA LYS A 170 7.38 7.23 -15.17
C LYS A 170 6.41 6.48 -16.08
#